data_AF-A0A355VV16-F1
#
_entry.id   AF-A0A355VV16-F1
#
_cell.length_a   1.000
_cell.length_b   1.000
_cell.length_c   1.000
_cell.angle_alpha   90.00
_cell.angle_beta   90.00
_cell.angle_gamma   90.00
#
_symmetry.space_group_name_H-M   'P 1'
#
loop_
_entity.id
_entity.type
_entity.pdbx_description
1 polymer ?
#
loop_
_entity_poly.entity_id
_entity_poly.type
_entity_poly.pdbx_seq_one_letter_code
_entity_poly.pdbx_strand_id
1 'polypeptide(L)'
;MSDSSSQPYSTDYFVKYNPALKEEFGSQTAVLLFDRLEYWFKIKKNEFYKFIEPCDHPLCREGDTWTEELRFSKKVFRTAFDKIGIRYKSKTEFEKESNPFKGKLFAYYQDRQTKKTIFVRNNSLVTLLYARLNSIRAKTTNTIRNTAKSSFKKGSPTVSPLGSPYAGATKDKQINTSFIKKEDCFPKEVGAGQISDQQSKIALEMKAIWEEEIGSRGLVTLTPDFSQRMLRAYEGLFQGSLDRWRAYCLKIASSKFLMGEKAGTNYQLRLPVVLTETFKIQLEEGRYELSTRETSVDRQRKLESERLRLIAVKTERGKERIEDLKREKVDHEKRLIMKRERALSLDEMKTYKQTFEGLMTESDCSKGAWFREKGWDDFSVKLDFQVFLWDKLKATLAMKDLERPDLDERILELERITA
;
A
#
# COMPACT_ATOMS: atom_id res chain seq x y z
N MET A 1 -17.91 -4.02 7.45
CA MET A 1 -18.35 -2.63 7.25
C MET A 1 -17.36 -2.06 6.27
N SER A 2 -17.82 -1.84 5.05
CA SER A 2 -18.20 -0.50 4.59
C SER A 2 -17.01 0.46 4.65
N ASP A 3 -16.54 1.12 3.63
CA ASP A 3 -16.74 1.10 2.20
C ASP A 3 -15.80 2.19 1.64
N SER A 4 -15.18 2.05 0.46
CA SER A 4 -15.08 3.13 -0.53
C SER A 4 -14.31 2.68 -1.78
N SER A 5 -15.04 2.44 -2.86
CA SER A 5 -14.51 2.58 -4.22
C SER A 5 -14.43 4.06 -4.58
N SER A 6 -13.23 4.66 -4.53
CA SER A 6 -12.83 5.79 -5.38
C SER A 6 -11.43 6.24 -4.98
N GLN A 7 -10.35 5.69 -5.54
CA GLN A 7 -9.09 6.45 -5.64
C GLN A 7 -8.28 6.07 -6.90
N PRO A 8 -8.03 7.01 -7.82
CA PRO A 8 -7.15 6.83 -8.99
C PRO A 8 -5.65 6.89 -8.61
N TYR A 9 -5.29 6.58 -7.37
CA TYR A 9 -3.96 6.80 -6.82
C TYR A 9 -3.25 5.45 -6.62
N SER A 10 -2.03 5.37 -7.16
CA SER A 10 -1.07 4.29 -6.89
C SER A 10 -1.03 3.95 -5.39
N THR A 11 -0.88 2.67 -5.07
CA THR A 11 -0.76 2.13 -3.70
C THR A 11 0.32 2.80 -2.85
N ASP A 12 1.25 3.54 -3.47
CA ASP A 12 2.29 4.30 -2.79
C ASP A 12 1.80 5.51 -2.00
N TYR A 13 0.55 5.96 -2.20
CA TYR A 13 -0.02 7.14 -1.51
C TYR A 13 -1.15 6.81 -0.52
N PHE A 14 -1.46 5.52 -0.31
CA PHE A 14 -2.52 5.14 0.62
C PHE A 14 -2.09 5.36 2.08
N VAL A 15 -2.71 6.34 2.73
CA VAL A 15 -2.50 6.63 4.16
C VAL A 15 -3.55 5.89 4.97
N LYS A 16 -3.13 4.95 5.83
CA LYS A 16 -4.04 4.19 6.67
C LYS A 16 -4.40 5.00 7.91
N TYR A 17 -5.41 5.85 7.79
CA TYR A 17 -5.87 6.66 8.92
C TYR A 17 -6.38 5.79 10.07
N ASN A 18 -5.77 5.92 11.25
CA ASN A 18 -6.19 5.25 12.48
C ASN A 18 -6.73 6.29 13.47
N PRO A 19 -8.05 6.31 13.76
CA PRO A 19 -8.66 7.29 14.66
C PRO A 19 -8.03 7.30 16.07
N ALA A 20 -7.58 6.15 16.58
CA ALA A 20 -6.94 6.07 17.89
C ALA A 20 -5.61 6.83 17.96
N LEU A 21 -4.91 6.98 16.83
CA LEU A 21 -3.71 7.82 16.75
C LEU A 21 -4.05 9.31 16.81
N LYS A 22 -5.26 9.71 16.37
CA LYS A 22 -5.69 11.12 16.48
C LYS A 22 -5.88 11.50 17.94
N GLU A 23 -6.41 10.60 18.77
CA GLU A 23 -6.53 10.80 20.20
C GLU A 23 -5.15 10.85 20.87
N GLU A 24 -4.23 9.96 20.50
CA GLU A 24 -2.86 9.94 21.05
C GLU A 24 -2.06 11.19 20.68
N PHE A 25 -2.13 11.66 19.42
CA PHE A 25 -1.31 12.77 18.93
C PHE A 25 -2.00 14.13 19.00
N GLY A 26 -3.32 14.15 19.21
CA GLY A 26 -4.15 15.35 19.23
C GLY A 26 -4.19 16.12 17.91
N SER A 27 -3.78 15.51 16.80
CA SER A 27 -3.72 16.17 15.48
C SER A 27 -3.84 15.19 14.33
N GLN A 28 -4.80 15.43 13.44
CA GLN A 28 -4.97 14.64 12.22
C GLN A 28 -3.74 14.75 11.30
N THR A 29 -3.13 15.92 11.19
CA THR A 29 -1.91 16.15 10.41
C THR A 29 -0.73 15.33 10.96
N ALA A 30 -0.62 15.22 12.29
CA ALA A 30 0.40 14.39 12.92
C ALA A 30 0.18 12.90 12.65
N VAL A 31 -1.07 12.43 12.59
CA VAL A 31 -1.40 11.05 12.19
C VAL A 31 -0.98 10.76 10.76
N LEU A 32 -1.28 11.67 9.82
CA LEU A 32 -0.88 11.51 8.42
C LEU A 32 0.64 11.44 8.27
N LEU A 33 1.36 12.34 8.96
CA LEU A 33 2.82 12.34 8.96
C LEU A 33 3.41 11.09 9.62
N PHE A 34 2.83 10.63 10.74
CA PHE A 34 3.23 9.40 11.41
C PHE A 34 3.13 8.20 10.47
N ASP A 35 2.01 8.04 9.77
CA ASP A 35 1.78 6.90 8.87
C ASP A 35 2.79 6.88 7.71
N ARG A 36 3.08 8.06 7.14
CA ARG A 36 4.12 8.17 6.11
C ARG A 36 5.53 7.92 6.63
N LEU A 37 5.86 8.38 7.85
CA LEU A 37 7.14 8.05 8.47
C LEU A 37 7.29 6.54 8.65
N GLU A 38 6.26 5.85 9.17
CA GLU A 38 6.28 4.40 9.32
C GLU A 38 6.42 3.67 7.98
N TYR A 39 5.79 4.16 6.90
CA TYR A 39 6.00 3.64 5.54
C TYR A 39 7.48 3.75 5.12
N TRP A 40 8.08 4.93 5.28
CA TRP A 40 9.48 5.13 4.91
C TRP A 40 10.45 4.31 5.76
N PHE A 41 10.21 4.19 7.08
CA PHE A 41 11.02 3.31 7.94
C PHE A 41 10.81 1.82 7.63
N LYS A 42 9.63 1.41 7.15
CA LYS A 42 9.42 0.04 6.67
C LYS A 42 10.29 -0.28 5.45
N ILE A 43 10.49 0.68 4.56
CA ILE A 43 11.29 0.50 3.33
C ILE A 43 12.79 0.65 3.62
N LYS A 44 13.17 1.67 4.40
CA LYS A 44 14.58 2.09 4.60
C LYS A 44 15.19 1.64 5.94
N LYS A 45 14.43 0.92 6.78
CA LYS A 45 14.82 0.42 8.11
C LYS A 45 14.83 1.52 9.19
N ASN A 46 15.88 1.65 10.00
CA ASN A 46 15.85 2.48 11.22
C ASN A 46 16.21 3.96 11.01
N GLU A 47 16.82 4.29 9.88
CA GLU A 47 17.27 5.64 9.54
C GLU A 47 17.11 5.88 8.05
N PHE A 48 16.67 7.08 7.65
CA PHE A 48 16.67 7.50 6.26
C PHE A 48 16.77 9.03 6.14
N TYR A 49 17.18 9.51 4.95
CA TYR A 49 17.14 10.94 4.65
C TYR A 49 15.95 11.29 3.78
N LYS A 50 15.37 12.47 4.00
CA LYS A 50 14.34 13.06 3.12
C LYS A 50 14.29 14.58 3.32
N PHE A 51 14.06 15.34 2.27
CA PHE A 51 14.00 16.80 2.37
C PHE A 51 12.63 17.26 2.88
N ILE A 52 12.63 18.34 3.67
CA ILE A 52 11.37 18.91 4.17
C ILE A 52 10.66 19.68 3.07
N GLU A 53 11.39 20.49 2.32
CA GLU A 53 10.89 21.35 1.24
C GLU A 53 11.84 21.28 0.02
N PRO A 54 11.37 21.62 -1.19
CA PRO A 54 12.21 21.71 -2.37
C PRO A 54 13.45 22.56 -2.11
N CYS A 55 14.61 22.08 -2.54
CA CYS A 55 15.87 22.78 -2.33
C CYS A 55 16.87 22.47 -3.44
N ASP A 56 17.86 23.34 -3.62
CA ASP A 56 18.91 23.23 -4.64
C ASP A 56 19.98 22.19 -4.28
N HIS A 57 19.56 21.02 -3.81
CA HIS A 57 20.44 19.92 -3.49
C HIS A 57 20.49 18.93 -4.67
N PRO A 58 21.67 18.43 -5.11
CA PRO A 58 21.77 17.52 -6.26
C PRO A 58 20.95 16.22 -6.18
N LEU A 59 20.57 15.82 -4.95
CA LEU A 59 19.76 14.64 -4.66
C LEU A 59 18.28 14.96 -4.39
N CYS A 60 17.86 16.22 -4.46
CA CYS A 60 16.48 16.63 -4.29
C CYS A 60 15.82 16.70 -5.67
N ARG A 61 14.92 15.77 -5.98
CA ARG A 61 14.12 15.80 -7.21
C ARG A 61 12.71 16.30 -6.89
N GLU A 62 12.00 16.71 -7.93
CA GLU A 62 10.60 17.11 -7.81
C GLU A 62 9.75 15.94 -7.26
N GLY A 63 8.98 16.21 -6.21
CA GLY A 63 8.16 15.20 -5.52
C GLY A 63 8.87 14.43 -4.40
N ASP A 64 10.20 14.59 -4.22
CA ASP A 64 10.95 13.87 -3.19
C ASP A 64 10.80 14.49 -1.79
N THR A 65 10.18 15.65 -1.66
CA THR A 65 10.12 16.38 -0.38
C THR A 65 8.83 16.13 0.39
N TRP A 66 8.86 16.32 1.72
CA TRP A 66 7.68 16.16 2.56
C TRP A 66 6.56 17.13 2.19
N THR A 67 6.89 18.37 1.85
CA THR A 67 5.89 19.38 1.48
C THR A 67 5.19 19.06 0.17
N GLU A 68 5.87 18.40 -0.77
CA GLU A 68 5.26 17.96 -2.04
C GLU A 68 4.44 16.69 -1.85
N GLU A 69 4.99 15.69 -1.16
CA GLU A 69 4.34 14.39 -0.92
C GLU A 69 3.05 14.53 -0.10
N LEU A 70 3.10 15.30 0.98
CA LEU A 70 1.95 15.48 1.89
C LEU A 70 1.14 16.73 1.58
N ARG A 71 1.56 17.56 0.63
CA ARG A 71 0.97 18.89 0.36
C ARG A 71 0.88 19.77 1.62
N PHE A 72 1.83 19.61 2.54
CA PHE A 72 1.94 20.44 3.74
C PHE A 72 2.84 21.64 3.47
N SER A 73 2.56 22.77 4.13
CA SER A 73 3.60 23.80 4.25
C SER A 73 4.67 23.34 5.23
N LYS A 74 5.90 23.88 5.10
CA LYS A 74 7.00 23.63 6.05
C LYS A 74 6.60 23.86 7.50
N LYS A 75 5.79 24.90 7.75
CA LYS A 75 5.27 25.23 9.08
C LYS A 75 4.35 24.13 9.61
N VAL A 76 3.41 23.69 8.78
CA VAL A 76 2.47 22.60 9.11
C VAL A 76 3.21 21.30 9.38
N PHE A 77 4.21 20.95 8.55
CA PHE A 77 5.06 19.79 8.77
C PHE A 77 5.77 19.86 10.14
N ARG A 78 6.39 21.00 10.47
CA ARG A 78 7.12 21.17 11.74
C ARG A 78 6.19 21.03 12.94
N THR A 79 5.03 21.69 12.92
CA THR A 79 4.04 21.61 14.00
C THR A 79 3.49 20.19 14.15
N ALA A 80 3.25 19.48 13.06
CA ALA A 80 2.82 18.08 13.10
C ALA A 80 3.93 17.17 13.64
N PHE A 81 5.17 17.36 13.20
CA PHE A 81 6.32 16.57 13.65
C PHE A 81 6.58 16.76 15.15
N ASP A 82 6.47 17.98 15.69
CA ASP A 82 6.68 18.25 17.12
C ASP A 82 5.70 17.49 18.04
N LYS A 83 4.57 17.02 17.51
CA LYS A 83 3.66 16.15 18.27
C LYS A 83 4.23 14.75 18.46
N ILE A 84 4.96 14.23 17.47
CA ILE A 84 5.40 12.83 17.38
C ILE A 84 6.91 12.63 17.48
N GLY A 85 7.70 13.70 17.40
CA GLY A 85 9.17 13.62 17.35
C GLY A 85 9.90 14.88 17.85
N ILE A 86 11.23 14.78 17.93
CA ILE A 86 12.15 15.86 18.32
C ILE A 86 13.02 16.30 17.15
N ARG A 87 13.26 17.61 17.03
CA ARG A 87 14.07 18.21 15.97
C ARG A 87 15.40 18.71 16.53
N TYR A 88 16.49 18.34 15.87
CA TYR A 88 17.83 18.82 16.18
C TYR A 88 18.39 19.65 15.03
N LYS A 89 19.18 20.67 15.34
CA LYS A 89 19.78 21.56 14.33
C LYS A 89 21.00 20.92 13.67
N SER A 90 21.63 19.94 14.31
CA SER A 90 22.77 19.22 13.74
C SER A 90 22.88 17.78 14.23
N LYS A 91 23.61 16.95 13.48
CA LYS A 91 24.01 15.59 13.88
C LYS A 91 24.72 15.59 15.25
N THR A 92 25.64 16.52 15.45
CA THR A 92 26.40 16.64 16.71
C THR A 92 25.51 16.97 17.91
N GLU A 93 24.43 17.74 17.71
CA GLU A 93 23.46 18.04 18.78
C GLU A 93 22.64 16.80 19.13
N PHE A 94 22.26 16.01 18.12
CA PHE A 94 21.55 14.75 18.31
C PHE A 94 22.41 13.70 19.06
N GLU A 95 23.69 13.54 18.67
CA GLU A 95 24.61 12.56 19.27
C GLU A 95 25.03 12.91 20.71
N LYS A 96 25.03 14.19 21.08
CA LYS A 96 25.35 14.64 22.44
C LYS A 96 24.23 14.35 23.45
N GLU A 97 23.00 14.15 22.98
CA GLU A 97 21.86 13.95 23.85
C GLU A 97 21.79 12.50 24.33
N SER A 98 21.78 12.28 25.65
CA SER A 98 21.72 10.92 26.22
C SER A 98 20.38 10.23 25.96
N ASN A 99 19.30 11.02 25.84
CA ASN A 99 17.99 10.53 25.44
C ASN A 99 17.48 11.32 24.23
N PRO A 100 17.89 10.94 23.00
CA PRO A 100 17.64 11.74 21.80
C PRO A 100 16.16 11.85 21.43
N PHE A 101 15.32 10.96 21.95
CA PHE A 101 13.89 10.96 21.63
C PHE A 101 13.04 11.71 22.65
N LYS A 102 13.53 11.96 23.87
CA LYS A 102 12.81 12.70 24.94
C LYS A 102 11.36 12.23 25.13
N GLY A 103 11.14 10.91 25.04
CA GLY A 103 9.81 10.28 25.15
C GLY A 103 8.94 10.35 23.88
N LYS A 104 9.44 10.89 22.78
CA LYS A 104 8.78 10.91 21.47
C LYS A 104 9.18 9.70 20.61
N LEU A 105 8.45 9.49 19.52
CA LEU A 105 8.58 8.30 18.68
C LEU A 105 9.71 8.44 17.65
N PHE A 106 9.93 9.66 17.17
CA PHE A 106 10.91 9.95 16.12
C PHE A 106 11.84 11.09 16.49
N ALA A 107 12.94 11.20 15.76
CA ALA A 107 13.77 12.39 15.78
C ALA A 107 14.28 12.68 14.36
N TYR A 108 14.61 13.94 14.07
CA TYR A 108 15.43 14.24 12.90
C TYR A 108 16.48 15.28 13.21
N TYR A 109 17.57 15.23 12.44
CA TYR A 109 18.62 16.23 12.47
C TYR A 109 19.06 16.61 11.05
N GLN A 110 19.67 17.79 10.91
CA GLN A 110 20.33 18.17 9.65
C GLN A 110 21.81 17.82 9.73
N ASP A 111 22.26 17.00 8.79
CA ASP A 111 23.69 16.79 8.58
C ASP A 111 24.24 17.98 7.80
N ARG A 112 25.10 18.77 8.44
CA ARG A 112 25.66 19.99 7.85
C ARG A 112 26.67 19.70 6.74
N GLN A 113 27.35 18.55 6.79
CA GLN A 113 28.32 18.17 5.76
C GLN A 113 27.61 17.77 4.48
N THR A 114 26.60 16.91 4.60
CA THR A 114 25.86 16.40 3.44
C THR A 114 24.64 17.24 3.07
N LYS A 115 24.29 18.26 3.88
CA LYS A 115 23.06 19.08 3.76
C LYS A 115 21.77 18.25 3.71
N LYS A 116 21.78 17.02 4.24
CA LYS A 116 20.62 16.12 4.29
C LYS A 116 19.87 16.25 5.61
N THR A 117 18.55 16.07 5.57
CA THR A 117 17.75 15.90 6.79
C THR A 117 17.54 14.42 7.04
N ILE A 118 18.08 13.92 8.15
CA ILE A 118 18.08 12.51 8.52
C ILE A 118 17.04 12.26 9.60
N PHE A 119 16.17 11.27 9.39
CA PHE A 119 15.10 10.83 10.27
C PHE A 119 15.49 9.51 10.94
N VAL A 120 15.25 9.41 12.25
CA VAL A 120 15.56 8.25 13.08
C VAL A 120 14.32 7.84 13.87
N ARG A 121 14.14 6.53 14.06
CA ARG A 121 12.98 5.94 14.75
C ARG A 121 13.34 5.29 16.09
N ASN A 122 12.52 5.52 17.11
CA ASN A 122 12.57 4.77 18.35
C ASN A 122 11.65 3.52 18.27
N ASN A 123 12.23 2.40 17.85
CA ASN A 123 11.48 1.15 17.66
C ASN A 123 10.79 0.66 18.94
N SER A 124 11.41 0.84 20.10
CA SER A 124 10.87 0.40 21.39
C SER A 124 9.60 1.17 21.74
N LEU A 125 9.63 2.52 21.64
CA LEU A 125 8.45 3.35 21.93
C LEU A 125 7.33 3.15 20.92
N VAL A 126 7.65 2.95 19.64
CA VAL A 126 6.64 2.66 18.62
C VAL A 126 5.99 1.29 18.84
N THR A 127 6.77 0.28 19.24
CA THR A 127 6.22 -1.05 19.59
C THR A 127 5.28 -0.97 20.79
N LEU A 128 5.67 -0.22 21.83
CA LEU A 128 4.83 0.04 23.00
C LEU A 128 3.54 0.78 22.63
N LEU A 129 3.60 1.75 21.73
CA LEU A 129 2.42 2.45 21.21
C LEU A 129 1.46 1.45 20.54
N TYR A 130 1.94 0.62 19.62
CA TYR A 130 1.07 -0.37 18.95
C TYR A 130 0.50 -1.40 19.92
N ALA A 131 1.27 -1.86 20.90
CA ALA A 131 0.78 -2.75 21.94
C ALA A 131 -0.36 -2.10 22.75
N ARG A 132 -0.21 -0.83 23.13
CA ARG A 132 -1.24 -0.04 23.81
C ARG A 132 -2.49 0.09 22.95
N LEU A 133 -2.36 0.48 21.68
CA LEU A 133 -3.48 0.62 20.76
C LEU A 133 -4.23 -0.70 20.54
N ASN A 134 -3.51 -1.82 20.42
CA ASN A 134 -4.11 -3.15 20.30
C ASN A 134 -4.86 -3.55 21.58
N SER A 135 -4.33 -3.20 22.76
CA SER A 135 -5.01 -3.45 24.04
C SER A 135 -6.31 -2.66 24.18
N ILE A 136 -6.34 -1.41 23.71
CA ILE A 136 -7.55 -0.57 23.70
C ILE A 136 -8.59 -1.23 22.78
N ARG A 137 -8.17 -1.61 21.57
CA ARG A 137 -9.04 -2.29 20.60
C ARG A 137 -9.63 -3.59 21.16
N ALA A 138 -8.82 -4.40 21.84
CA ALA A 138 -9.24 -5.66 22.46
C ALA A 138 -10.26 -5.45 23.60
N LYS A 139 -10.05 -4.42 24.45
CA LYS A 139 -11.00 -4.04 25.51
C LYS A 139 -12.34 -3.60 24.93
N THR A 140 -12.34 -2.75 23.89
CA THR A 140 -13.56 -2.32 23.21
C THR A 140 -14.35 -3.52 22.63
N THR A 141 -13.66 -4.50 22.02
CA THR A 141 -14.32 -5.70 21.49
C THR A 141 -14.88 -6.65 22.56
N ASN A 142 -14.26 -6.73 23.73
CA ASN A 142 -14.72 -7.58 24.83
C ASN A 142 -15.91 -6.95 25.57
N THR A 143 -15.95 -5.63 25.74
CA THR A 143 -17.10 -4.93 26.30
C THR A 143 -18.34 -5.12 25.43
N ILE A 144 -18.22 -5.02 24.10
CA ILE A 144 -19.33 -5.23 23.16
C ILE A 144 -19.84 -6.69 23.18
N ARG A 145 -18.94 -7.68 23.37
CA ARG A 145 -19.33 -9.10 23.51
C ARG A 145 -20.04 -9.40 24.83
N ASN A 146 -19.65 -8.73 25.92
CA ASN A 146 -20.26 -8.93 27.24
C ASN A 146 -21.63 -8.25 27.36
N THR A 147 -21.85 -7.10 26.70
CA THR A 147 -23.17 -6.47 26.62
C THR A 147 -24.15 -7.26 25.74
N ALA A 148 -23.67 -7.92 24.68
CA ALA A 148 -24.51 -8.76 23.82
C ALA A 148 -24.96 -10.09 24.47
N LYS A 149 -24.23 -10.60 25.47
CA LYS A 149 -24.62 -11.81 26.23
C LYS A 149 -25.64 -11.53 27.35
N SER A 150 -25.84 -10.26 27.73
CA SER A 150 -26.74 -9.88 28.83
C SER A 150 -28.19 -9.65 28.40
N SER A 151 -28.51 -9.58 27.11
CA SER A 151 -29.85 -9.15 26.63
C SER A 151 -30.75 -10.26 26.06
N PHE A 152 -30.43 -11.54 26.24
CA PHE A 152 -31.35 -12.65 25.95
C PHE A 152 -32.03 -13.14 27.23
N LYS A 153 -33.03 -12.39 27.72
CA LYS A 153 -34.10 -12.95 28.57
C LYS A 153 -35.43 -12.78 27.85
N LYS A 154 -36.14 -13.90 27.70
CA LYS A 154 -37.47 -14.05 27.09
C LYS A 154 -38.48 -13.08 27.71
N GLY A 155 -39.21 -12.36 26.88
CA GLY A 155 -40.41 -11.61 27.25
C GLY A 155 -41.12 -11.10 26.00
N SER A 156 -42.24 -11.71 25.66
CA SER A 156 -43.25 -11.14 24.75
C SER A 156 -43.81 -9.87 25.39
N PRO A 157 -44.15 -8.81 24.63
CA PRO A 157 -45.55 -8.40 24.68
C PRO A 157 -46.13 -7.79 23.38
N THR A 158 -47.45 -7.88 23.39
CA THR A 158 -48.52 -7.39 22.54
C THR A 158 -48.52 -5.86 22.31
N VAL A 159 -49.24 -5.50 21.25
CA VAL A 159 -49.44 -4.20 20.59
C VAL A 159 -50.13 -3.11 21.47
N SER A 160 -49.47 -1.93 21.54
CA SER A 160 -49.95 -0.50 21.54
C SER A 160 -50.95 0.04 22.59
N PRO A 161 -51.21 1.38 22.71
CA PRO A 161 -50.54 2.60 22.20
C PRO A 161 -50.36 3.74 23.26
N LEU A 162 -49.87 4.91 22.79
CA LEU A 162 -49.98 6.28 23.31
C LEU A 162 -48.86 6.87 24.20
N GLY A 163 -48.39 8.05 23.78
CA GLY A 163 -47.89 9.10 24.67
C GLY A 163 -46.47 9.60 24.40
N SER A 164 -46.26 10.38 23.33
CA SER A 164 -45.08 11.24 23.20
C SER A 164 -45.51 12.72 23.17
N PRO A 165 -44.98 13.57 24.06
CA PRO A 165 -45.05 15.01 23.90
C PRO A 165 -43.67 15.64 23.58
N TYR A 166 -43.63 16.30 22.41
CA TYR A 166 -42.88 17.52 22.01
C TYR A 166 -41.34 17.58 22.18
N ALA A 167 -40.54 18.27 21.35
CA ALA A 167 -40.63 18.87 20.01
C ALA A 167 -39.32 19.65 19.73
N GLY A 168 -39.01 19.85 18.45
CA GLY A 168 -38.11 20.89 17.92
C GLY A 168 -36.86 20.28 17.28
N ALA A 169 -36.48 20.53 16.02
CA ALA A 169 -36.96 21.32 14.89
C ALA A 169 -36.37 20.62 13.65
N THR A 170 -37.08 20.45 12.53
CA THR A 170 -37.18 21.45 11.46
C THR A 170 -38.49 21.25 10.69
N LYS A 171 -39.27 22.33 10.59
CA LYS A 171 -40.41 22.44 9.69
C LYS A 171 -39.88 22.75 8.30
N ASP A 172 -40.21 21.91 7.32
CA ASP A 172 -40.61 22.41 6.02
C ASP A 172 -41.74 21.53 5.46
N LYS A 173 -42.70 22.23 4.85
CA LYS A 173 -44.09 21.83 4.60
C LYS A 173 -44.22 20.49 3.87
N GLN A 174 -44.81 19.51 4.56
CA GLN A 174 -45.66 18.50 3.91
C GLN A 174 -46.91 19.20 3.38
N ILE A 175 -46.99 19.35 2.06
CA ILE A 175 -48.27 19.49 1.37
C ILE A 175 -48.79 18.08 1.16
N ASN A 176 -49.96 17.79 1.73
CA ASN A 176 -50.82 16.69 1.29
C ASN A 176 -51.12 16.89 -0.20
N THR A 177 -50.53 16.07 -1.06
CA THR A 177 -51.11 15.80 -2.38
C THR A 177 -51.63 14.38 -2.36
N SER A 178 -52.93 14.28 -2.09
CA SER A 178 -53.81 13.24 -2.60
C SER A 178 -53.39 12.80 -3.99
N PHE A 179 -53.42 11.49 -4.23
CA PHE A 179 -53.37 10.86 -5.54
C PHE A 179 -54.21 11.63 -6.57
N ILE A 180 -53.53 12.44 -7.37
CA ILE A 180 -54.02 12.86 -8.69
C ILE A 180 -53.21 12.01 -9.66
N LYS A 181 -53.91 11.11 -10.35
CA LYS A 181 -53.43 10.50 -11.59
C LYS A 181 -53.01 11.66 -12.52
N LYS A 182 -51.71 11.91 -12.63
CA LYS A 182 -51.18 12.54 -13.83
C LYS A 182 -50.78 11.40 -14.74
N GLU A 183 -51.47 11.35 -15.87
CA GLU A 183 -51.14 10.49 -16.98
C GLU A 183 -49.66 10.70 -17.33
N ASP A 184 -48.89 9.62 -17.23
CA ASP A 184 -47.59 9.53 -17.85
C ASP A 184 -47.79 9.75 -19.36
N CYS A 185 -47.35 10.90 -19.86
CA CYS A 185 -47.18 11.14 -21.29
C CYS A 185 -46.06 10.23 -21.81
N PHE A 186 -46.41 9.01 -22.20
CA PHE A 186 -45.65 8.22 -23.17
C PHE A 186 -46.62 7.71 -24.23
N PRO A 187 -46.33 7.92 -25.53
CA PRO A 187 -47.23 7.49 -26.59
C PRO A 187 -47.44 5.97 -26.52
N LYS A 188 -48.71 5.58 -26.43
CA LYS A 188 -49.15 4.22 -26.72
C LYS A 188 -48.91 3.95 -28.20
N GLU A 189 -47.83 3.26 -28.52
CA GLU A 189 -47.85 2.38 -29.68
C GLU A 189 -47.89 0.93 -29.20
N VAL A 190 -49.04 0.33 -29.49
CA VAL A 190 -49.31 -1.10 -29.34
C VAL A 190 -48.69 -1.77 -30.55
N GLY A 191 -47.67 -2.59 -30.31
CA GLY A 191 -47.19 -3.59 -31.24
C GLY A 191 -46.74 -4.79 -30.43
N ALA A 192 -47.59 -5.82 -30.37
CA ALA A 192 -47.20 -7.16 -29.91
C ALA A 192 -46.25 -7.77 -30.96
N GLY A 193 -45.03 -7.23 -31.04
CA GLY A 193 -43.97 -7.74 -31.90
C GLY A 193 -43.33 -8.96 -31.26
N GLN A 194 -43.23 -10.05 -32.02
CA GLN A 194 -42.43 -11.22 -31.66
C GLN A 194 -41.02 -10.76 -31.28
N ILE A 195 -40.60 -11.10 -30.06
CA ILE A 195 -39.24 -10.85 -29.59
C ILE A 195 -38.30 -11.72 -30.44
N SER A 196 -37.36 -11.11 -31.14
CA SER A 196 -36.33 -11.83 -31.90
C SER A 196 -35.56 -12.79 -30.98
N ASP A 197 -35.08 -13.94 -31.50
CA ASP A 197 -34.29 -14.91 -30.72
C ASP A 197 -33.08 -14.26 -30.02
N GLN A 198 -32.50 -13.24 -30.66
CA GLN A 198 -31.35 -12.50 -30.14
C GLN A 198 -31.74 -11.60 -28.95
N GLN A 199 -32.93 -11.01 -28.98
CA GLN A 199 -33.49 -10.20 -27.91
C GLN A 199 -33.89 -11.07 -26.70
N SER A 200 -34.44 -12.26 -26.95
CA SER A 200 -34.72 -13.24 -25.89
C SER A 200 -33.44 -13.70 -25.19
N LYS A 201 -32.34 -13.89 -25.94
CA LYS A 201 -31.02 -14.23 -25.40
C LYS A 201 -30.45 -13.14 -24.49
N ILE A 202 -30.56 -11.87 -24.87
CA ILE A 202 -30.09 -10.74 -24.04
C ILE A 202 -30.85 -10.67 -22.70
N ALA A 203 -32.17 -10.85 -22.71
CA ALA A 203 -32.97 -10.85 -21.49
C ALA A 203 -32.57 -12.01 -20.54
N LEU A 204 -32.26 -13.17 -21.09
CA LEU A 204 -31.73 -14.32 -20.33
C LEU A 204 -30.34 -14.03 -19.75
N GLU A 205 -29.44 -13.43 -20.51
CA GLU A 205 -28.10 -13.06 -20.04
C GLU A 205 -28.16 -11.99 -18.93
N MET A 206 -29.03 -10.99 -19.08
CA MET A 206 -29.25 -10.00 -18.02
C MET A 206 -29.81 -10.63 -16.74
N LYS A 207 -30.72 -11.62 -16.86
CA LYS A 207 -31.23 -12.38 -15.72
C LYS A 207 -30.12 -13.22 -15.08
N ALA A 208 -29.29 -13.88 -15.88
CA ALA A 208 -28.17 -14.66 -15.37
C ALA A 208 -27.18 -13.80 -14.58
N ILE A 209 -26.84 -12.61 -15.09
CA ILE A 209 -25.99 -11.63 -14.38
C ILE A 209 -26.64 -11.18 -13.05
N TRP A 210 -27.95 -10.96 -13.03
CA TRP A 210 -28.65 -10.64 -11.79
C TRP A 210 -28.54 -11.78 -10.76
N GLU A 211 -28.78 -13.01 -11.21
CA GLU A 211 -28.71 -14.19 -10.34
C GLU A 211 -27.29 -14.45 -9.83
N GLU A 212 -26.27 -14.20 -10.65
CA GLU A 212 -24.85 -14.30 -10.29
C GLU A 212 -24.47 -13.29 -9.19
N GLU A 213 -24.87 -12.02 -9.33
CA GLU A 213 -24.39 -10.94 -8.46
C GLU A 213 -25.29 -10.68 -7.23
N ILE A 214 -26.60 -10.85 -7.38
CA ILE A 214 -27.62 -10.50 -6.38
C ILE A 214 -28.34 -11.76 -5.84
N GLY A 215 -28.33 -12.86 -6.59
CA GLY A 215 -29.02 -14.11 -6.26
C GLY A 215 -30.48 -14.13 -6.70
N SER A 216 -31.22 -15.15 -6.28
CA SER A 216 -32.66 -15.33 -6.59
C SER A 216 -33.59 -14.29 -5.95
N ARG A 217 -33.05 -13.28 -5.26
CA ARG A 217 -33.81 -12.25 -4.55
C ARG A 217 -34.50 -11.32 -5.54
N GLY A 218 -35.81 -11.14 -5.36
CA GLY A 218 -36.58 -10.17 -6.16
C GLY A 218 -36.69 -10.52 -7.64
N LEU A 219 -36.32 -11.75 -8.00
CA LEU A 219 -36.47 -12.30 -9.34
C LEU A 219 -37.96 -12.45 -9.64
N VAL A 220 -38.36 -11.99 -10.81
CA VAL A 220 -39.72 -12.16 -11.33
C VAL A 220 -39.63 -13.16 -12.48
N THR A 221 -40.67 -13.99 -12.66
CA THR A 221 -40.77 -14.89 -13.81
C THR A 221 -40.64 -14.07 -15.10
N LEU A 222 -39.80 -14.53 -16.03
CA LEU A 222 -39.64 -13.90 -17.35
C LEU A 222 -40.92 -14.11 -18.15
N THR A 223 -41.83 -13.13 -18.08
CA THR A 223 -42.96 -13.01 -19.01
C THR A 223 -42.50 -12.24 -20.25
N PRO A 224 -43.14 -12.43 -21.42
CA PRO A 224 -42.78 -11.68 -22.64
C PRO A 224 -42.75 -10.16 -22.44
N ASP A 225 -43.73 -9.61 -21.72
CA ASP A 225 -43.78 -8.19 -21.37
C ASP A 225 -42.60 -7.75 -20.50
N PHE A 226 -42.17 -8.60 -19.57
CA PHE A 226 -41.04 -8.30 -18.71
C PHE A 226 -39.71 -8.37 -19.47
N SER A 227 -39.57 -9.33 -20.39
CA SER A 227 -38.42 -9.41 -21.31
C SER A 227 -38.31 -8.16 -22.18
N GLN A 228 -39.44 -7.67 -22.73
CA GLN A 228 -39.45 -6.40 -23.47
C GLN A 228 -39.04 -5.21 -22.59
N ARG A 229 -39.48 -5.18 -21.33
CA ARG A 229 -39.07 -4.14 -20.38
C ARG A 229 -37.57 -4.19 -20.06
N MET A 230 -37.00 -5.38 -19.91
CA MET A 230 -35.55 -5.58 -19.73
C MET A 230 -34.77 -5.09 -20.95
N LEU A 231 -35.25 -5.37 -22.16
CA LEU A 231 -34.63 -4.92 -23.41
C LEU A 231 -34.67 -3.40 -23.59
N ARG A 232 -35.81 -2.77 -23.29
CA ARG A 232 -35.89 -1.30 -23.30
C ARG A 232 -34.94 -0.66 -22.29
N ALA A 233 -34.79 -1.25 -21.10
CA ALA A 233 -33.81 -0.80 -20.11
C ALA A 233 -32.37 -1.06 -20.55
N TYR A 234 -32.08 -2.19 -21.20
CA TYR A 234 -30.78 -2.52 -21.78
C TYR A 234 -30.35 -1.47 -22.80
N GLU A 235 -31.21 -1.18 -23.77
CA GLU A 235 -30.94 -0.21 -24.84
C GLU A 235 -30.91 1.23 -24.30
N GLY A 236 -31.87 1.63 -23.47
CA GLY A 236 -31.97 3.00 -22.96
C GLY A 236 -31.01 3.30 -21.80
N LEU A 237 -31.11 2.57 -20.69
CA LEU A 237 -30.38 2.88 -19.45
C LEU A 237 -28.93 2.40 -19.48
N PHE A 238 -28.64 1.31 -20.19
CA PHE A 238 -27.32 0.68 -20.25
C PHE A 238 -26.67 0.79 -21.64
N GLN A 239 -27.30 1.48 -22.58
CA GLN A 239 -26.79 1.76 -23.94
C GLN A 239 -26.35 0.49 -24.67
N GLY A 240 -27.09 -0.60 -24.47
CA GLY A 240 -26.82 -1.89 -25.12
C GLY A 240 -25.55 -2.59 -24.63
N SER A 241 -25.14 -2.38 -23.37
CA SER A 241 -23.94 -3.02 -22.80
C SER A 241 -24.25 -3.89 -21.57
N LEU A 242 -23.93 -5.18 -21.67
CA LEU A 242 -24.03 -6.12 -20.54
C LEU A 242 -23.02 -5.80 -19.44
N ASP A 243 -21.86 -5.24 -19.78
CA ASP A 243 -20.87 -4.82 -18.78
C ASP A 243 -21.39 -3.68 -17.91
N ARG A 244 -22.14 -2.74 -18.49
CA ARG A 244 -22.78 -1.66 -17.73
C ARG A 244 -23.91 -2.17 -16.87
N TRP A 245 -24.68 -3.14 -17.35
CA TRP A 245 -25.67 -3.86 -16.53
C TRP A 245 -25.00 -4.59 -15.36
N ARG A 246 -23.92 -5.34 -15.61
CA ARG A 246 -23.15 -6.04 -14.57
C ARG A 246 -22.55 -5.06 -13.55
N ALA A 247 -21.94 -3.97 -13.99
CA ALA A 247 -21.42 -2.93 -13.10
C ALA A 247 -22.51 -2.30 -12.23
N TYR A 248 -23.71 -2.14 -12.79
CA TYR A 248 -24.87 -1.64 -12.05
C TYR A 248 -25.39 -2.65 -11.03
N CYS A 249 -25.48 -3.93 -11.38
CA CYS A 249 -25.79 -5.02 -10.42
C CYS A 249 -24.76 -5.10 -9.30
N LEU A 250 -23.46 -4.94 -9.61
CA LEU A 250 -22.39 -4.89 -8.61
C LEU A 250 -22.55 -3.70 -7.65
N LYS A 251 -22.90 -2.51 -8.16
CA LYS A 251 -23.22 -1.35 -7.30
C LYS A 251 -24.38 -1.64 -6.37
N ILE A 252 -25.42 -2.33 -6.82
CA ILE A 252 -26.54 -2.73 -5.96
C ILE A 252 -26.08 -3.74 -4.91
N ALA A 253 -25.36 -4.77 -5.34
CA ALA A 253 -24.83 -5.84 -4.49
C ALA A 253 -23.85 -5.32 -3.42
N SER A 254 -23.26 -4.15 -3.65
CA SER A 254 -22.36 -3.47 -2.72
C SER A 254 -23.09 -2.84 -1.51
N SER A 255 -24.43 -2.66 -1.54
CA SER A 255 -25.17 -2.03 -0.44
C SER A 255 -25.85 -3.06 0.47
N LYS A 256 -25.60 -3.00 1.78
CA LYS A 256 -26.29 -3.83 2.80
C LYS A 256 -27.79 -3.55 2.89
N PHE A 257 -28.22 -2.31 2.66
CA PHE A 257 -29.63 -1.95 2.72
C PHE A 257 -30.42 -2.58 1.56
N LEU A 258 -29.95 -2.37 0.32
CA LEU A 258 -30.53 -2.96 -0.89
C LEU A 258 -30.52 -4.49 -0.87
N MET A 259 -29.50 -5.10 -0.23
CA MET A 259 -29.42 -6.54 -0.05
C MET A 259 -30.26 -7.08 1.13
N GLY A 260 -30.91 -6.20 1.90
CA GLY A 260 -31.76 -6.58 3.04
C GLY A 260 -30.97 -7.12 4.25
N GLU A 261 -29.69 -6.76 4.35
CA GLU A 261 -28.78 -7.18 5.42
C GLU A 261 -28.65 -6.12 6.53
N LYS A 262 -29.33 -4.97 6.39
CA LYS A 262 -29.35 -3.91 7.42
C LYS A 262 -30.30 -4.31 8.56
N ALA A 263 -29.78 -4.23 9.79
CA ALA A 263 -30.52 -4.60 10.98
C ALA A 263 -31.80 -3.75 11.13
N GLY A 264 -32.94 -4.39 11.38
CA GLY A 264 -34.22 -3.73 11.56
C GLY A 264 -34.99 -3.43 10.27
N THR A 265 -34.50 -3.86 9.09
CA THR A 265 -35.20 -3.68 7.81
C THR A 265 -35.47 -5.02 7.12
N ASN A 266 -36.72 -5.30 6.74
CA ASN A 266 -37.10 -6.42 5.87
C ASN A 266 -37.17 -6.00 4.41
N TYR A 267 -36.22 -5.17 3.97
CA TYR A 267 -36.23 -4.64 2.60
C TYR A 267 -35.88 -5.72 1.59
N GLN A 268 -36.72 -5.87 0.55
CA GLN A 268 -36.48 -6.80 -0.55
C GLN A 268 -36.53 -6.03 -1.87
N LEU A 269 -35.35 -5.83 -2.46
CA LEU A 269 -35.23 -5.20 -3.77
C LEU A 269 -35.84 -6.11 -4.84
N ARG A 270 -36.66 -5.55 -5.73
CA ARG A 270 -37.28 -6.27 -6.84
C ARG A 270 -36.69 -5.80 -8.16
N LEU A 271 -36.38 -6.73 -9.06
CA LEU A 271 -35.79 -6.43 -10.37
C LEU A 271 -36.58 -5.39 -11.20
N PRO A 272 -37.93 -5.38 -11.24
CA PRO A 272 -38.67 -4.35 -11.98
C PRO A 272 -38.45 -2.91 -11.50
N VAL A 273 -38.13 -2.71 -10.21
CA VAL A 273 -37.83 -1.39 -9.64
C VAL A 273 -36.45 -0.92 -10.10
N VAL A 274 -35.50 -1.84 -10.17
CA VAL A 274 -34.11 -1.57 -10.56
C VAL A 274 -33.97 -1.11 -12.00
N LEU A 275 -34.89 -1.57 -12.87
CA LEU A 275 -34.95 -1.21 -14.29
C LEU A 275 -35.61 0.15 -14.55
N THR A 276 -35.92 0.93 -13.52
CA THR A 276 -36.48 2.28 -13.69
C THR A 276 -35.38 3.34 -13.66
N GLU A 277 -35.57 4.39 -14.47
CA GLU A 277 -34.66 5.54 -14.50
C GLU A 277 -34.58 6.25 -13.16
N THR A 278 -35.72 6.39 -12.47
CA THR A 278 -35.78 6.99 -11.13
C THR A 278 -34.89 6.27 -10.12
N PHE A 279 -34.89 4.93 -10.13
CA PHE A 279 -34.03 4.15 -9.24
C PHE A 279 -32.55 4.30 -9.61
N LYS A 280 -32.22 4.31 -10.91
CA LYS A 280 -30.84 4.55 -11.36
C LYS A 280 -30.32 5.90 -10.87
N ILE A 281 -31.11 6.97 -11.00
CA ILE A 281 -30.78 8.31 -10.50
C ILE A 281 -30.57 8.27 -8.99
N GLN A 282 -31.48 7.66 -8.22
CA GLN A 282 -31.35 7.56 -6.76
C GLN A 282 -30.12 6.75 -6.33
N LEU A 283 -29.73 5.74 -7.11
CA LEU A 283 -28.50 4.97 -6.90
C LEU A 283 -27.26 5.82 -7.13
N GLU A 284 -27.25 6.62 -8.20
CA GLU A 284 -26.14 7.54 -8.53
C GLU A 284 -26.03 8.72 -7.55
N GLU A 285 -27.17 9.21 -7.04
CA GLU A 285 -27.24 10.21 -5.97
C GLU A 285 -26.78 9.70 -4.60
N GLY A 286 -26.45 8.40 -4.48
CA GLY A 286 -25.90 7.82 -3.25
C GLY A 286 -26.92 7.59 -2.13
N ARG A 287 -28.23 7.58 -2.43
CA ARG A 287 -29.31 7.46 -1.43
C ARG A 287 -29.36 6.11 -0.68
N TYR A 288 -28.57 5.12 -1.11
CA TYR A 288 -28.69 3.73 -0.67
C TYR A 288 -27.48 3.16 0.08
N GLU A 289 -26.58 4.01 0.59
CA GLU A 289 -25.40 3.55 1.36
C GLU A 289 -24.60 2.47 0.60
N LEU A 290 -24.15 2.84 -0.61
CA LEU A 290 -23.35 1.99 -1.48
C LEU A 290 -22.08 1.48 -0.77
N SER A 291 -21.57 0.37 -1.31
CA SER A 291 -20.36 -0.37 -0.98
C SER A 291 -20.13 -0.72 0.53
N THR A 292 -21.22 -0.67 1.31
CA THR A 292 -21.31 -1.18 2.68
C THR A 292 -21.12 -2.71 2.83
N ARG A 293 -21.08 -3.46 1.72
CA ARG A 293 -20.93 -4.93 1.60
C ARG A 293 -19.78 -5.28 0.66
N GLU A 294 -18.97 -6.27 1.05
CA GLU A 294 -17.91 -6.83 0.22
C GLU A 294 -18.53 -7.80 -0.81
N THR A 295 -18.34 -7.53 -2.11
CA THR A 295 -18.90 -8.35 -3.19
C THR A 295 -18.11 -9.67 -3.38
N SER A 296 -18.63 -10.59 -4.20
CA SER A 296 -17.90 -11.79 -4.64
C SER A 296 -16.61 -11.39 -5.38
N VAL A 297 -16.71 -10.41 -6.27
CA VAL A 297 -15.59 -9.86 -7.05
C VAL A 297 -14.53 -9.23 -6.14
N ASP A 298 -14.93 -8.49 -5.10
CA ASP A 298 -13.98 -7.90 -4.14
C ASP A 298 -13.20 -8.98 -3.39
N ARG A 299 -13.87 -10.08 -3.00
CA ARG A 299 -13.21 -11.23 -2.36
C ARG A 299 -12.20 -11.89 -3.29
N GLN A 300 -12.55 -12.09 -4.56
CA GLN A 300 -11.66 -12.65 -5.58
C GLN A 300 -10.41 -11.76 -5.76
N ARG A 301 -10.60 -10.46 -5.98
CA ARG A 301 -9.49 -9.50 -6.13
C ARG A 301 -8.57 -9.46 -4.91
N LYS A 302 -9.14 -9.56 -3.71
CA LYS A 302 -8.37 -9.58 -2.46
C LYS A 302 -7.49 -10.83 -2.36
N LEU A 303 -8.04 -11.99 -2.73
CA LEU A 303 -7.31 -13.26 -2.72
C LEU A 303 -6.19 -13.27 -3.78
N GLU A 304 -6.45 -12.74 -4.97
CA GLU A 304 -5.43 -12.53 -6.00
C GLU A 304 -4.34 -11.55 -5.55
N SER A 305 -4.72 -10.44 -4.91
CA SER A 305 -3.78 -9.46 -4.35
C SER A 305 -2.89 -10.07 -3.28
N GLU A 306 -3.45 -10.92 -2.41
CA GLU A 306 -2.66 -11.65 -1.40
C GLU A 306 -1.70 -12.67 -2.05
N ARG A 307 -2.14 -13.39 -3.09
CA ARG A 307 -1.27 -14.29 -3.86
C ARG A 307 -0.10 -13.55 -4.50
N LEU A 308 -0.36 -12.42 -5.16
CA LEU A 308 0.68 -11.58 -5.76
C LEU A 308 1.66 -11.06 -4.70
N ARG A 309 1.15 -10.64 -3.53
CA ARG A 309 2.00 -10.21 -2.42
C ARG A 309 2.92 -11.33 -1.92
N LEU A 310 2.41 -12.56 -1.81
CA LEU A 310 3.22 -13.71 -1.40
C LEU A 310 4.31 -14.04 -2.42
N ILE A 311 4.00 -13.98 -3.71
CA ILE A 311 4.96 -14.17 -4.80
C ILE A 311 6.06 -13.10 -4.71
N ALA A 312 5.68 -11.82 -4.61
CA ALA A 312 6.64 -10.72 -4.50
C ALA A 312 7.60 -10.89 -3.31
N VAL A 313 7.10 -11.30 -2.14
CA VAL A 313 7.94 -11.58 -0.96
C VAL A 313 8.92 -12.73 -1.21
N LYS A 314 8.49 -13.80 -1.90
CA LYS A 314 9.38 -14.92 -2.24
C LYS A 314 10.46 -14.50 -3.24
N THR A 315 10.09 -13.71 -4.25
CA THR A 315 11.04 -13.19 -5.24
C THR A 315 12.11 -12.32 -4.58
N GLU A 316 11.73 -11.40 -3.70
CA GLU A 316 12.69 -10.55 -2.99
C GLU A 316 13.63 -11.35 -2.08
N ARG A 317 13.11 -12.36 -1.37
CA ARG A 317 13.97 -13.28 -0.59
C ARG A 317 14.94 -14.06 -1.47
N GLY A 318 14.51 -14.48 -2.66
CA GLY A 318 15.38 -15.15 -3.63
C GLY A 318 16.53 -14.23 -4.09
N LYS A 319 16.22 -12.96 -4.42
CA LYS A 319 17.22 -11.95 -4.78
C LYS A 319 18.21 -11.68 -3.65
N GLU A 320 17.73 -11.49 -2.41
CA GLU A 320 18.60 -11.32 -1.25
C GLU A 320 19.55 -12.51 -1.09
N ARG A 321 19.04 -13.73 -1.29
CA ARG A 321 19.85 -14.94 -1.21
C ARG A 321 20.90 -15.05 -2.31
N ILE A 322 20.57 -14.65 -3.54
CA ILE A 322 21.53 -14.57 -4.65
C ILE A 322 22.68 -13.61 -4.30
N GLU A 323 22.36 -12.43 -3.75
CA GLU A 323 23.37 -11.45 -3.34
C GLU A 323 24.26 -11.96 -2.20
N ASP A 324 23.71 -12.72 -1.25
CA ASP A 324 24.50 -13.40 -0.21
C ASP A 324 25.48 -14.41 -0.81
N LEU A 325 25.04 -15.23 -1.76
CA LEU A 325 25.88 -16.24 -2.41
C LEU A 325 27.02 -15.59 -3.24
N LYS A 326 26.72 -14.48 -3.93
CA LYS A 326 27.74 -13.68 -4.63
C LYS A 326 28.79 -13.12 -3.67
N ARG A 327 28.36 -12.59 -2.51
CA ARG A 327 29.28 -12.14 -1.45
C ARG A 327 30.14 -13.30 -0.93
N GLU A 328 29.55 -14.47 -0.70
CA GLU A 328 30.29 -15.65 -0.24
C GLU A 328 31.38 -16.06 -1.23
N LYS A 329 31.11 -15.98 -2.54
CA LYS A 329 32.10 -16.24 -3.61
C LYS A 329 33.27 -15.25 -3.55
N VAL A 330 32.98 -13.96 -3.42
CA VAL A 330 34.01 -12.91 -3.27
C VAL A 330 34.83 -13.10 -1.99
N ASP A 331 34.21 -13.47 -0.89
CA ASP A 331 34.90 -13.69 0.39
C ASP A 331 35.74 -14.98 0.38
N HIS A 332 35.32 -16.01 -0.35
CA HIS A 332 36.14 -17.19 -0.62
C HIS A 332 37.40 -16.82 -1.40
N GLU A 333 37.27 -16.06 -2.49
CA GLU A 333 38.40 -15.56 -3.26
C GLU A 333 39.39 -14.76 -2.39
N LYS A 334 38.89 -13.79 -1.61
CA LYS A 334 39.71 -13.00 -0.69
C LYS A 334 40.47 -13.87 0.31
N ARG A 335 39.81 -14.90 0.87
CA ARG A 335 40.46 -15.82 1.82
C ARG A 335 41.61 -16.60 1.18
N LEU A 336 41.48 -17.02 -0.08
CA LEU A 336 42.55 -17.69 -0.82
C LEU A 336 43.73 -16.75 -1.09
N ILE A 337 43.46 -15.52 -1.53
CA ILE A 337 44.49 -14.50 -1.75
C ILE A 337 45.24 -14.20 -0.45
N MET A 338 44.53 -13.96 0.66
CA MET A 338 45.15 -13.73 1.96
C MET A 338 45.99 -14.92 2.43
N LYS A 339 45.54 -16.16 2.16
CA LYS A 339 46.31 -17.36 2.50
C LYS A 339 47.61 -17.43 1.69
N ARG A 340 47.58 -17.09 0.39
CA ARG A 340 48.78 -17.06 -0.44
C ARG A 340 49.71 -15.92 -0.05
N GLU A 341 49.18 -14.74 0.25
CA GLU A 341 49.95 -13.58 0.72
C GLU A 341 50.75 -13.92 1.98
N ARG A 342 50.12 -14.57 2.96
CA ARG A 342 50.80 -15.03 4.19
C ARG A 342 51.87 -16.10 3.95
N ALA A 343 51.78 -16.81 2.84
CA ALA A 343 52.73 -17.86 2.46
C ALA A 343 53.85 -17.36 1.53
N LEU A 344 53.90 -16.05 1.22
CA LEU A 344 54.96 -15.47 0.40
C LEU A 344 56.30 -15.51 1.13
N SER A 345 57.35 -15.89 0.42
CA SER A 345 58.71 -15.72 0.91
C SER A 345 59.15 -14.25 0.87
N LEU A 346 60.19 -13.92 1.62
CA LEU A 346 60.80 -12.57 1.58
C LEU A 346 61.32 -12.21 0.18
N ASP A 347 61.86 -13.20 -0.55
CA ASP A 347 62.39 -12.99 -1.90
C ASP A 347 61.28 -12.78 -2.94
N GLU A 348 60.17 -13.53 -2.83
CA GLU A 348 58.99 -13.32 -3.66
C GLU A 348 58.41 -11.92 -3.42
N MET A 349 58.27 -11.51 -2.16
CA MET A 349 57.78 -10.19 -1.79
C MET A 349 58.67 -9.06 -2.33
N LYS A 350 59.99 -9.23 -2.27
CA LYS A 350 60.96 -8.27 -2.83
C LYS A 350 60.81 -8.17 -4.35
N THR A 351 60.62 -9.30 -5.04
CA THR A 351 60.40 -9.34 -6.49
C THR A 351 59.14 -8.58 -6.89
N TYR A 352 58.03 -8.75 -6.15
CA TYR A 352 56.80 -8.00 -6.40
C TYR A 352 56.98 -6.50 -6.19
N LYS A 353 57.70 -6.09 -5.14
CA LYS A 353 58.01 -4.66 -4.90
C LYS A 353 58.82 -4.06 -6.05
N GLN A 354 59.88 -4.73 -6.50
CA GLN A 354 60.69 -4.26 -7.62
C GLN A 354 59.88 -4.17 -8.91
N THR A 355 58.99 -5.13 -9.15
CA THR A 355 58.10 -5.10 -10.32
C THR A 355 57.15 -3.90 -10.25
N PHE A 356 56.56 -3.64 -9.08
CA PHE A 356 55.69 -2.50 -8.86
C PHE A 356 56.44 -1.16 -9.01
N GLU A 357 57.65 -1.06 -8.46
CA GLU A 357 58.53 0.10 -8.59
C GLU A 357 58.85 0.40 -10.05
N GLY A 358 59.21 -0.62 -10.84
CA GLY A 358 59.45 -0.48 -12.28
C GLY A 358 58.23 0.07 -13.00
N LEU A 359 57.06 -0.52 -12.77
CA LEU A 359 55.79 -0.06 -13.35
C LEU A 359 55.46 1.39 -12.97
N MET A 360 55.65 1.77 -11.70
CA MET A 360 55.34 3.13 -11.24
C MET A 360 56.36 4.16 -11.71
N THR A 361 57.61 3.76 -11.91
CA THR A 361 58.67 4.64 -12.42
C THR A 361 58.50 4.91 -13.91
N GLU A 362 58.10 3.90 -14.68
CA GLU A 362 57.87 3.98 -16.13
C GLU A 362 56.50 4.56 -16.51
N SER A 363 55.54 4.57 -15.59
CA SER A 363 54.18 5.04 -15.88
C SER A 363 54.05 6.56 -15.82
N ASP A 364 53.43 7.13 -16.85
CA ASP A 364 53.04 8.54 -16.93
C ASP A 364 51.69 8.84 -16.24
N CYS A 365 51.10 7.88 -15.53
CA CYS A 365 49.85 8.10 -14.82
C CYS A 365 50.05 8.90 -13.51
N SER A 366 48.95 9.46 -12.99
CA SER A 366 48.95 10.20 -11.72
C SER A 366 49.51 9.40 -10.55
N LYS A 367 49.30 8.07 -10.53
CA LYS A 367 49.86 7.17 -9.50
C LYS A 367 51.38 7.01 -9.62
N GLY A 368 51.90 6.90 -10.85
CA GLY A 368 53.35 6.82 -11.10
C GLY A 368 54.05 8.12 -10.70
N ALA A 369 53.47 9.26 -11.06
CA ALA A 369 53.96 10.58 -10.61
C ALA A 369 53.94 10.71 -9.08
N TRP A 370 52.86 10.30 -8.43
CA TRP A 370 52.72 10.31 -6.98
C TRP A 370 53.76 9.41 -6.29
N PHE A 371 53.99 8.22 -6.84
CA PHE A 371 55.03 7.30 -6.36
C PHE A 371 56.42 7.93 -6.43
N ARG A 372 56.77 8.57 -7.56
CA ARG A 372 58.07 9.25 -7.72
C ARG A 372 58.25 10.43 -6.75
N GLU A 373 57.17 11.12 -6.38
CA GLU A 373 57.22 12.25 -5.46
C GLU A 373 57.30 11.81 -3.99
N LYS A 374 56.49 10.82 -3.58
CA LYS A 374 56.32 10.47 -2.17
C LYS A 374 57.04 9.19 -1.73
N GLY A 375 57.32 8.28 -2.67
CA GLY A 375 57.96 7.01 -2.40
C GLY A 375 57.16 6.08 -1.47
N TRP A 376 57.85 5.10 -0.89
CA TRP A 376 57.24 4.03 -0.09
C TRP A 376 56.71 4.44 1.27
N ASP A 377 57.07 5.61 1.78
CA ASP A 377 56.62 6.05 3.11
C ASP A 377 55.14 6.44 3.12
N ASP A 378 54.61 6.80 1.95
CA ASP A 378 53.22 7.22 1.76
C ASP A 378 52.20 6.08 1.90
N PHE A 379 51.08 6.38 2.53
CA PHE A 379 50.01 5.41 2.76
C PHE A 379 49.31 5.00 1.47
N SER A 380 49.06 5.94 0.55
CA SER A 380 48.38 5.66 -0.71
C SER A 380 49.23 4.76 -1.60
N VAL A 381 50.55 4.96 -1.61
CA VAL A 381 51.51 4.08 -2.29
C VAL A 381 51.46 2.66 -1.72
N LYS A 382 51.43 2.50 -0.39
CA LYS A 382 51.29 1.18 0.25
C LYS A 382 49.98 0.48 -0.14
N LEU A 383 48.88 1.24 -0.20
CA LEU A 383 47.57 0.72 -0.60
C LEU A 383 47.56 0.29 -2.08
N ASP A 384 48.12 1.12 -2.96
CA ASP A 384 48.25 0.81 -4.39
C ASP A 384 49.11 -0.44 -4.61
N PHE A 385 50.20 -0.60 -3.85
CA PHE A 385 50.99 -1.83 -3.88
C PHE A 385 50.18 -3.04 -3.38
N GLN A 386 49.39 -2.91 -2.33
CA GLN A 386 48.53 -4.02 -1.86
C GLN A 386 47.52 -4.45 -2.91
N VAL A 387 46.87 -3.50 -3.61
CA VAL A 387 45.95 -3.80 -4.71
C VAL A 387 46.68 -4.52 -5.84
N PHE A 388 47.84 -3.99 -6.27
CA PHE A 388 48.69 -4.65 -7.27
C PHE A 388 49.08 -6.07 -6.86
N LEU A 389 49.51 -6.25 -5.61
CA LEU A 389 49.92 -7.55 -5.07
C LEU A 389 48.75 -8.52 -5.10
N TRP A 390 47.57 -8.10 -4.65
CA TRP A 390 46.37 -8.94 -4.66
C TRP A 390 45.96 -9.37 -6.06
N ASP A 391 46.04 -8.48 -7.05
CA ASP A 391 45.76 -8.82 -8.46
C ASP A 391 46.77 -9.84 -9.00
N LYS A 392 48.07 -9.68 -8.67
CA LYS A 392 49.10 -10.64 -9.08
C LYS A 392 48.92 -11.99 -8.40
N LEU A 393 48.65 -12.02 -7.10
CA LEU A 393 48.39 -13.24 -6.36
C LEU A 393 47.15 -13.96 -6.88
N LYS A 394 46.07 -13.22 -7.17
CA LYS A 394 44.87 -13.76 -7.80
C LYS A 394 45.20 -14.45 -9.13
N ALA A 395 46.02 -13.84 -9.97
CA ALA A 395 46.44 -14.44 -11.25
C ALA A 395 47.28 -15.72 -11.09
N THR A 396 47.94 -15.92 -9.94
CA THR A 396 48.69 -17.15 -9.65
C THR A 396 47.84 -18.28 -9.07
N LEU A 397 46.60 -18.00 -8.64
CA LEU A 397 45.69 -19.04 -8.17
C LEU A 397 45.15 -19.84 -9.37
N ALA A 398 45.07 -21.16 -9.23
CA ALA A 398 44.46 -21.99 -10.27
C ALA A 398 42.97 -21.66 -10.39
N MET A 399 42.43 -21.62 -11.63
CA MET A 399 40.99 -21.36 -11.83
C MET A 399 40.10 -22.33 -11.04
N LYS A 400 40.53 -23.58 -10.88
CA LYS A 400 39.82 -24.60 -10.09
C LYS A 400 39.67 -24.26 -8.61
N ASP A 401 40.58 -23.47 -8.03
CA ASP A 401 40.51 -23.07 -6.62
C ASP A 401 39.59 -21.85 -6.41
N LEU A 402 39.49 -21.01 -7.45
CA LEU A 402 38.64 -19.82 -7.51
C LEU A 402 37.17 -20.16 -7.81
N GLU A 403 36.94 -21.25 -8.55
CA GLU A 403 35.61 -21.71 -8.91
C GLU A 403 34.86 -22.28 -7.69
N ARG A 404 33.58 -21.90 -7.59
CA ARG A 404 32.63 -22.44 -6.61
C ARG A 404 31.39 -22.92 -7.37
N PRO A 405 31.50 -24.03 -8.10
CA PRO A 405 30.40 -24.54 -8.92
C PRO A 405 29.15 -24.85 -8.07
N ASP A 406 29.35 -25.20 -6.79
CA ASP A 406 28.30 -25.36 -5.79
C ASP A 406 27.49 -24.09 -5.55
N LEU A 407 28.14 -22.91 -5.55
CA LEU A 407 27.47 -21.62 -5.39
C LEU A 407 26.87 -21.15 -6.71
N ASP A 408 27.56 -21.38 -7.83
CA ASP A 408 27.10 -20.99 -9.16
C ASP A 408 25.83 -21.75 -9.57
N GLU A 409 25.75 -23.05 -9.28
CA GLU A 409 24.55 -23.86 -9.50
C GLU A 409 23.36 -23.37 -8.65
N ARG A 410 23.61 -23.01 -7.38
CA ARG A 410 22.57 -22.48 -6.48
C ARG A 410 22.10 -21.08 -6.88
N ILE A 411 22.99 -20.24 -7.40
CA ILE A 411 22.63 -18.93 -7.95
C ILE A 411 21.73 -19.14 -9.18
N LEU A 412 22.13 -20.00 -10.12
CA LEU A 412 21.35 -20.30 -11.32
C LEU A 412 19.97 -20.90 -11.00
N GLU A 413 19.89 -21.80 -10.02
CA GLU A 413 18.61 -22.37 -9.56
C GLU A 413 17.69 -21.28 -8.99
N LEU A 414 18.23 -20.42 -8.12
CA LEU A 414 17.47 -19.32 -7.55
C LEU A 414 17.05 -18.29 -8.60
N GLU A 415 17.91 -17.97 -9.57
CA GLU A 415 17.59 -17.07 -10.68
C GLU A 415 16.41 -17.61 -11.49
N ARG A 416 16.39 -18.92 -11.80
CA ARG A 416 15.25 -19.58 -12.48
C ARG A 416 13.96 -19.56 -11.67
N ILE A 417 14.04 -19.64 -10.35
CA ILE A 417 12.86 -19.60 -9.47
C ILE A 417 12.34 -18.16 -9.31
N THR A 418 13.22 -17.16 -9.46
CA THR A 418 12.87 -15.74 -9.29
C THR A 418 12.45 -15.02 -10.58
N ALA A 419 12.80 -15.56 -11.74
CA ALA A 419 12.35 -15.12 -13.06
C ALA A 419 10.91 -15.58 -13.32
#